data_AF-A0A2G1X8L3-F1
#
_entry.id   AF-A0A2G1X8L3-F1
#
_cell.length_a   1.000
_cell.length_b   1.000
_cell.length_c   1.000
_cell.angle_alpha   90.00
_cell.angle_beta   90.00
_cell.angle_gamma   90.00
#
_symmetry.space_group_name_H-M   'P 1'
#
loop_
_entity.id
_entity.type
_entity.pdbx_description
1 polymer ?
#
loop_
_entity_poly.entity_id
_entity_poly.type
_entity_poly.pdbx_seq_one_letter_code
_entity_poly.pdbx_strand_id
1 'polypeptide(L)'
;MAFSDRLLDAGSDIWDAQKEHPFVVELADGSLDEAAFRHWVKQDYRYLLDYARVFALAGTKADDEETTRRLIGTAHATLADEMELHRSFAADYGLSPADLEAVEKAPTCAAYTDFLVRTAHEGSIAEVAAAVYP
;
A
#
# COMPACT_ATOMS: atom_id res chain seq x y z
N MET A 1 7.86 -3.27 26.34
CA MET A 1 7.77 -3.59 24.91
C MET A 1 6.31 -3.44 24.52
N ALA A 2 6.02 -2.53 23.58
CA ALA A 2 4.68 -2.33 23.06
C ALA A 2 4.23 -3.55 22.23
N PHE A 3 2.93 -3.68 21.97
CA PHE A 3 2.43 -4.78 21.13
C PHE A 3 2.96 -4.68 19.70
N SER A 4 3.10 -3.46 19.17
CA SER A 4 3.73 -3.18 17.87
C SER A 4 5.15 -3.72 17.78
N ASP A 5 5.97 -3.51 18.81
CA ASP A 5 7.36 -4.00 18.84
C ASP A 5 7.39 -5.53 18.74
N ARG A 6 6.47 -6.22 19.43
CA ARG A 6 6.35 -7.68 19.36
C ARG A 6 5.96 -8.19 17.97
N LEU A 7 5.13 -7.44 17.25
CA LEU A 7 4.76 -7.79 15.87
C LEU A 7 5.94 -7.59 14.92
N LEU A 8 6.72 -6.51 15.09
CA LEU A 8 7.95 -6.30 14.33
C LEU A 8 8.97 -7.40 14.59
N ASP A 9 9.20 -7.76 15.86
CA ASP A 9 10.11 -8.84 16.23
C ASP A 9 9.69 -10.17 15.57
N ALA A 10 8.39 -10.46 15.56
CA ALA A 10 7.85 -11.68 14.94
C ALA A 10 7.98 -11.72 13.42
N GLY A 11 8.04 -10.56 12.75
CA GLY A 11 8.22 -10.43 11.30
C GLY A 11 9.64 -10.14 10.85
N SER A 12 10.61 -10.09 11.78
CA SER A 12 11.97 -9.60 11.53
C SER A 12 12.67 -10.29 10.35
N ASP A 13 12.60 -11.62 10.28
CA ASP A 13 13.21 -12.38 9.17
C ASP A 13 12.64 -11.98 7.80
N ILE A 14 11.34 -11.68 7.71
CA ILE A 14 10.69 -11.22 6.46
C ILE A 14 11.10 -9.79 6.15
N TRP A 15 11.15 -8.93 7.16
CA TRP A 15 11.51 -7.52 7.01
C TRP A 15 12.97 -7.36 6.56
N ASP A 16 13.87 -8.19 7.09
CA ASP A 16 15.27 -8.19 6.68
C ASP A 16 15.41 -8.77 5.26
N ALA A 17 14.67 -9.82 4.91
CA ALA A 17 14.61 -10.31 3.52
C ALA A 17 14.08 -9.27 2.53
N GLN A 18 13.13 -8.41 2.93
CA GLN A 18 12.63 -7.31 2.09
C GLN A 18 13.71 -6.25 1.84
N LYS A 19 14.48 -5.87 2.86
CA LYS A 19 15.59 -4.90 2.72
C LYS A 19 16.71 -5.42 1.84
N GLU A 20 16.97 -6.73 1.90
CA GLU A 20 18.00 -7.40 1.09
C GLU A 20 17.52 -7.77 -0.32
N HIS A 21 16.22 -7.63 -0.61
CA HIS A 21 15.67 -8.00 -1.90
C HIS A 21 16.30 -7.15 -3.02
N PRO A 22 16.71 -7.76 -4.16
CA PRO A 22 17.40 -7.05 -5.24
C PRO A 22 16.69 -5.77 -5.69
N PHE A 23 15.36 -5.80 -5.85
CA PHE A 23 14.58 -4.61 -6.19
C PHE A 23 14.84 -3.42 -5.25
N VAL A 24 14.91 -3.64 -3.93
CA VAL A 24 15.10 -2.57 -2.93
C VAL A 24 16.55 -2.09 -2.94
N VAL A 25 17.51 -3.01 -3.00
CA VAL A 25 18.94 -2.68 -3.03
C VAL A 25 19.31 -1.92 -4.30
N GLU A 26 18.89 -2.42 -5.45
CA GLU A 26 19.15 -1.81 -6.77
C GLU A 26 18.41 -0.47 -6.94
N LEU A 27 17.24 -0.32 -6.31
CA LEU A 27 16.55 0.98 -6.27
C LEU A 27 17.36 1.99 -5.44
N ALA A 28 17.89 1.57 -4.30
CA ALA A 28 18.65 2.44 -3.40
C ALA A 28 20.00 2.89 -3.99
N ASP A 29 20.66 2.03 -4.75
CA ASP A 29 21.95 2.36 -5.40
C ASP A 29 21.82 2.94 -6.83
N GLY A 30 20.60 2.93 -7.38
CA GLY A 30 20.28 3.50 -8.69
C GLY A 30 20.61 2.58 -9.88
N SER A 31 20.84 1.29 -9.66
CA SER A 31 21.11 0.30 -10.73
C SER A 31 19.88 -0.47 -11.20
N LEU A 32 18.71 -0.28 -10.58
CA LEU A 32 17.47 -0.98 -10.91
C LEU A 32 17.12 -0.84 -12.39
N ASP A 33 16.74 -1.97 -13.01
CA ASP A 33 16.23 -1.98 -14.37
C ASP A 33 14.94 -1.14 -14.48
N GLU A 34 14.91 -0.23 -15.45
CA GLU A 34 13.78 0.69 -15.65
C GLU A 34 12.47 -0.05 -15.88
N ALA A 35 12.47 -1.20 -16.57
CA ALA A 35 11.25 -1.97 -16.81
C ALA A 35 10.71 -2.59 -15.51
N ALA A 36 11.58 -2.99 -14.58
CA ALA A 36 11.17 -3.43 -13.25
C ALA A 36 10.51 -2.28 -12.47
N PHE A 37 11.10 -1.09 -12.50
CA PHE A 37 10.50 0.10 -11.86
C PHE A 37 9.14 0.46 -12.47
N ARG A 38 9.04 0.50 -13.81
CA ARG A 38 7.77 0.78 -14.52
C ARG A 38 6.71 -0.26 -14.21
N HIS A 39 7.08 -1.53 -14.03
CA HIS A 39 6.15 -2.57 -13.57
C HIS A 39 5.66 -2.28 -12.14
N TRP A 40 6.58 -1.98 -11.22
CA TRP A 40 6.24 -1.63 -9.84
C TRP A 40 5.30 -0.42 -9.76
N VAL A 41 5.62 0.69 -10.43
CA VAL A 41 4.75 1.89 -10.45
C VAL A 41 3.33 1.56 -10.91
N LYS A 42 3.19 0.75 -11.96
CA LYS A 42 1.87 0.34 -12.47
C LYS A 42 1.09 -0.50 -11.45
N GLN A 43 1.76 -1.42 -10.77
CA GLN A 43 1.12 -2.28 -9.76
C GLN A 43 0.80 -1.50 -8.48
N ASP A 44 1.70 -0.63 -8.05
CA ASP A 44 1.54 0.18 -6.84
C ASP A 44 0.39 1.18 -6.98
N TYR A 45 0.16 1.74 -8.19
CA TYR A 45 -1.04 2.53 -8.47
C TYR A 45 -2.34 1.74 -8.19
N ARG A 46 -2.36 0.45 -8.54
CA ARG A 46 -3.51 -0.43 -8.28
C ARG A 46 -3.63 -0.79 -6.81
N TYR A 47 -2.50 -1.00 -6.13
CA TYR A 47 -2.44 -1.21 -4.69
C TYR A 47 -3.05 -0.02 -3.92
N LEU A 48 -2.64 1.21 -4.24
CA LEU A 48 -3.10 2.43 -3.57
C LEU A 48 -4.61 2.63 -3.64
N LEU A 49 -5.25 2.22 -4.74
CA LEU A 49 -6.71 2.26 -4.88
C LEU A 49 -7.41 1.39 -3.83
N ASP A 50 -6.90 0.19 -3.57
CA ASP A 50 -7.46 -0.68 -2.52
C ASP A 50 -7.02 -0.28 -1.13
N TYR A 51 -5.81 0.25 -0.99
CA TYR A 51 -5.34 0.82 0.26
C TYR A 51 -6.28 1.95 0.72
N ALA A 52 -6.67 2.87 -0.17
CA ALA A 52 -7.66 3.90 0.13
C ALA A 52 -9.02 3.30 0.55
N ARG A 53 -9.47 2.23 -0.10
CA ARG A 53 -10.72 1.52 0.26
C ARG A 53 -10.64 0.91 1.65
N VAL A 54 -9.50 0.33 2.03
CA VAL A 54 -9.26 -0.25 3.37
C VAL A 54 -9.48 0.80 4.45
N PHE A 55 -8.88 1.99 4.32
CA PHE A 55 -9.08 3.07 5.29
C PHE A 55 -10.51 3.63 5.29
N ALA A 56 -11.14 3.72 4.12
CA ALA A 56 -12.54 4.14 4.05
C ALA A 56 -13.47 3.15 4.78
N LEU A 57 -13.27 1.85 4.58
CA LEU A 57 -14.00 0.79 5.28
C LEU A 57 -13.72 0.82 6.79
N ALA A 58 -12.47 0.99 7.20
CA ALA A 58 -12.09 1.12 8.60
C ALA A 58 -12.81 2.30 9.27
N GLY A 59 -12.93 3.44 8.57
CA GLY A 59 -13.64 4.62 9.06
C GLY A 59 -15.11 4.35 9.41
N THR A 60 -15.77 3.42 8.72
CA THR A 60 -17.16 3.04 9.03
C THR A 60 -17.31 2.23 10.33
N LYS A 61 -16.18 1.72 10.86
CA LYS A 61 -16.14 0.85 12.05
C LYS A 61 -15.69 1.59 13.30
N ALA A 62 -15.42 2.89 13.21
CA ALA A 62 -14.89 3.69 14.31
C ALA A 62 -15.98 4.06 15.30
N ASP A 63 -15.65 4.02 16.59
CA ASP A 63 -16.58 4.31 17.69
C ASP A 63 -16.71 5.81 17.99
N ASP A 64 -15.78 6.63 17.47
CA ASP A 64 -15.70 8.05 17.75
C ASP A 64 -15.36 8.89 16.49
N GLU A 65 -15.74 10.17 16.56
CA GLU A 65 -15.57 11.13 15.47
C GLU A 65 -14.09 11.36 15.11
N GLU A 66 -13.20 11.40 16.11
CA GLU A 66 -11.78 11.67 15.88
C GLU A 66 -11.14 10.54 15.07
N THR A 67 -11.37 9.29 15.47
CA THR A 67 -10.89 8.10 14.77
C THR A 67 -11.51 7.99 13.38
N THR A 68 -12.82 8.24 13.25
CA THR A 68 -13.51 8.27 11.94
C THR A 68 -12.85 9.28 11.00
N ARG A 69 -12.68 10.52 11.46
CA ARG A 69 -12.07 11.60 10.68
C ARG A 69 -10.64 11.26 10.26
N ARG A 70 -9.87 10.63 11.14
CA ARG A 70 -8.49 10.22 10.83
C ARG A 70 -8.44 9.17 9.73
N LEU A 71 -9.25 8.11 9.85
CA LEU A 71 -9.27 7.02 8.87
C LEU A 71 -9.80 7.47 7.50
N ILE A 72 -10.91 8.20 7.47
CA ILE A 72 -11.45 8.76 6.21
C ILE A 72 -10.48 9.79 5.62
N GLY A 73 -9.82 10.58 6.47
CA GLY A 73 -8.77 11.50 6.07
C GLY A 73 -7.59 10.80 5.39
N THR A 74 -7.14 9.65 5.92
CA THR A 74 -6.10 8.83 5.28
C THR A 74 -6.56 8.32 3.91
N ALA A 75 -7.79 7.80 3.79
CA ALA A 75 -8.32 7.38 2.49
C ALA A 75 -8.34 8.51 1.46
N HIS A 76 -8.75 9.72 1.89
CA HIS A 76 -8.74 10.91 1.05
C HIS A 76 -7.31 11.30 0.64
N ALA A 77 -6.38 11.38 1.59
CA ALA A 77 -4.98 11.74 1.31
C ALA A 77 -4.33 10.77 0.33
N THR A 78 -4.61 9.46 0.43
CA THR A 78 -4.14 8.48 -0.56
C THR A 78 -4.67 8.80 -1.96
N LEU A 79 -5.96 9.11 -2.11
CA LEU A 79 -6.56 9.39 -3.42
C LEU A 79 -6.17 10.75 -4.01
N ALA A 80 -6.08 11.77 -3.17
CA ALA A 80 -5.87 13.15 -3.57
C ALA A 80 -4.38 13.47 -3.74
N ASP A 81 -3.55 13.06 -2.78
CA ASP A 81 -2.15 13.49 -2.70
C ASP A 81 -1.23 12.39 -3.24
N GLU A 82 -1.30 11.19 -2.66
CA GLU A 82 -0.37 10.10 -3.01
C GLU A 82 -0.55 9.63 -4.46
N MET A 83 -1.79 9.46 -4.92
CA MET A 83 -2.02 9.11 -6.32
C MET A 83 -1.62 10.21 -7.31
N GLU A 84 -1.63 11.49 -6.92
CA GLU A 84 -1.12 12.57 -7.78
C GLU A 84 0.41 12.49 -7.89
N LEU A 85 1.10 12.30 -6.76
CA LEU A 85 2.53 12.06 -6.72
C LEU A 85 2.93 10.82 -7.54
N HIS A 86 2.15 9.75 -7.44
CA HIS A 86 2.40 8.53 -8.21
C HIS A 86 2.29 8.75 -9.72
N ARG A 87 1.30 9.55 -10.15
CA ARG A 87 1.14 9.91 -11.57
C ARG A 87 2.26 10.81 -12.07
N SER A 88 2.77 11.72 -11.24
CA SER A 88 3.89 12.58 -11.64
C SER A 88 5.16 11.76 -11.84
N PHE A 89 5.49 10.84 -10.92
CA PHE A 89 6.60 9.92 -11.11
C PHE A 89 6.40 9.00 -12.32
N ALA A 90 5.19 8.46 -12.52
CA ALA A 90 4.90 7.63 -13.69
C ALA A 90 5.16 8.38 -15.02
N ALA A 91 4.85 9.67 -15.08
CA ALA A 91 5.07 10.50 -16.26
C ALA A 91 6.56 10.64 -16.62
N ASP A 92 7.45 10.73 -15.62
CA ASP A 92 8.91 10.77 -15.83
C ASP A 92 9.44 9.51 -16.53
N TYR A 93 8.72 8.38 -16.40
CA TYR A 93 9.01 7.10 -17.06
C TYR A 93 8.11 6.82 -18.28
N GLY A 94 7.51 7.88 -18.84
CA GLY A 94 6.71 7.80 -20.06
C GLY A 94 5.43 6.99 -19.92
N LEU A 95 4.85 6.92 -18.71
CA LEU A 95 3.57 6.27 -18.45
C LEU A 95 2.47 7.33 -18.34
N SER A 96 1.42 7.18 -19.13
CA SER A 96 0.23 8.02 -19.04
C SER A 96 -0.71 7.55 -17.93
N PRO A 97 -1.63 8.40 -17.45
CA PRO A 97 -2.69 7.97 -16.53
C PRO A 97 -3.50 6.78 -17.09
N ALA A 98 -3.77 6.76 -18.40
CA ALA A 98 -4.47 5.67 -19.05
C ALA A 98 -3.70 4.34 -18.98
N ASP A 99 -2.36 4.38 -19.04
CA ASP A 99 -1.53 3.18 -18.87
C ASP A 99 -1.66 2.61 -17.45
N LEU A 100 -1.72 3.47 -16.43
CA LEU A 100 -1.93 3.04 -15.04
C LEU A 100 -3.34 2.48 -14.83
N GLU A 101 -4.34 3.12 -15.43
CA GLU A 101 -5.76 2.74 -15.34
C GLU A 101 -6.14 1.51 -16.16
N ALA A 102 -5.32 1.09 -17.13
CA ALA A 102 -5.54 -0.11 -17.93
C ALA A 102 -4.85 -1.36 -17.35
N VAL A 103 -3.88 -1.21 -16.45
CA VAL A 103 -3.09 -2.33 -15.93
C VAL A 103 -3.93 -3.28 -15.09
N GLU A 104 -3.88 -4.57 -15.38
CA GLU A 104 -4.43 -5.58 -14.47
C GLU A 104 -3.48 -5.83 -13.30
N LYS A 105 -4.05 -6.10 -12.12
CA LYS A 105 -3.24 -6.50 -10.96
C LYS A 105 -2.53 -7.80 -11.26
N ALA A 106 -1.23 -7.84 -10.98
CA ALA A 106 -0.49 -9.09 -10.89
C ALA A 106 -1.06 -9.95 -9.74
N PRO A 107 -0.94 -11.28 -9.81
CA PRO A 107 -1.48 -12.17 -8.79
C PRO A 107 -1.03 -11.84 -7.36
N THR A 108 0.20 -11.36 -7.18
CA THR A 108 0.74 -10.93 -5.87
C THR A 108 0.05 -9.67 -5.36
N CYS A 109 -0.14 -8.66 -6.21
CA CYS A 109 -0.87 -7.43 -5.86
C CYS A 109 -2.34 -7.75 -5.51
N ALA A 110 -2.99 -8.60 -6.31
CA ALA A 110 -4.35 -9.05 -6.06
C ALA A 110 -4.46 -9.77 -4.71
N ALA A 111 -3.62 -10.79 -4.47
CA ALA A 111 -3.65 -11.56 -3.23
C ALA A 111 -3.43 -10.68 -1.99
N TYR A 112 -2.51 -9.72 -2.05
CA TYR A 112 -2.26 -8.82 -0.93
C TYR A 112 -3.43 -7.87 -0.68
N THR A 113 -3.90 -7.18 -1.72
CA THR A 113 -5.02 -6.24 -1.58
C THR A 113 -6.34 -6.93 -1.21
N ASP A 114 -6.60 -8.13 -1.71
CA ASP A 114 -7.77 -8.93 -1.33
C ASP A 114 -7.73 -9.31 0.15
N PHE A 115 -6.55 -9.66 0.68
CA PHE A 115 -6.37 -9.90 2.12
C PHE A 115 -6.68 -8.64 2.94
N LEU A 116 -6.16 -7.48 2.54
CA LEU A 116 -6.39 -6.22 3.27
C LEU A 116 -7.87 -5.81 3.24
N VAL A 117 -8.48 -5.80 2.04
CA VAL A 117 -9.88 -5.41 1.85
C VAL A 117 -10.82 -6.37 2.58
N ARG A 118 -10.55 -7.69 2.52
CA ARG A 118 -11.34 -8.67 3.28
C ARG A 118 -11.21 -8.47 4.79
N THR A 119 -10.00 -8.21 5.29
CA THR A 119 -9.78 -7.90 6.71
C THR A 119 -10.56 -6.64 7.11
N ALA A 120 -10.59 -5.62 6.24
CA ALA A 120 -11.37 -4.41 6.46
C ALA A 120 -12.89 -4.66 6.46
N HIS A 121 -13.39 -5.59 5.64
CA HIS A 121 -14.81 -5.94 5.63
C HIS A 121 -15.22 -6.81 6.82
N GLU A 122 -14.46 -7.85 7.12
CA GLU A 122 -14.86 -8.92 8.05
C GLU A 122 -14.37 -8.67 9.49
N GLY A 123 -13.25 -7.96 9.66
CA GLY A 123 -12.59 -7.76 10.95
C GLY A 123 -12.97 -6.48 11.69
N SER A 124 -12.35 -6.29 12.84
CA SER A 124 -12.40 -5.08 13.68
C SER A 124 -11.37 -4.04 13.24
N ILE A 125 -11.46 -2.80 13.76
CA ILE A 125 -10.42 -1.79 13.54
C ILE A 125 -9.04 -2.27 14.02
N ALA A 126 -8.97 -3.05 15.10
CA ALA A 126 -7.70 -3.58 15.60
C ALA A 126 -7.05 -4.53 14.59
N GLU A 127 -7.84 -5.37 13.92
CA GLU A 127 -7.36 -6.27 12.86
C GLU A 127 -6.95 -5.49 11.61
N VAL A 128 -7.70 -4.46 11.22
CA VAL A 128 -7.28 -3.58 10.11
C VAL A 128 -5.98 -2.87 10.43
N ALA A 129 -5.86 -2.29 11.62
CA ALA A 129 -4.66 -1.62 12.07
C ALA A 129 -3.45 -2.56 12.07
N ALA A 130 -3.61 -3.81 12.49
CA ALA A 130 -2.55 -4.80 12.44
C ALA A 130 -2.20 -5.23 10.99
N ALA A 131 -3.19 -5.31 10.10
CA ALA A 131 -2.99 -5.73 8.72
C ALA A 131 -2.29 -4.68 7.85
N VAL A 132 -2.49 -3.38 8.13
CA VAL A 132 -1.85 -2.25 7.41
C VAL A 132 -0.59 -1.73 8.11
N TYR A 133 -0.18 -2.36 9.21
CA TYR A 133 0.97 -1.91 10.00
C TYR A 133 2.34 -2.23 9.36
N PRO A 134 2.57 -3.44 8.82
CA PRO A 134 3.80 -3.73 8.05
C PRO A 134 3.88 -2.88 6.78
#